data_AF-A0A163D5L7-F1
#
_entry.id   AF-A0A163D5L7-F1
#
_cell.length_a   1.000
_cell.length_b   1.000
_cell.length_c   1.000
_cell.angle_alpha   90.00
_cell.angle_beta   90.00
_cell.angle_gamma   90.00
#
_symmetry.space_group_name_H-M   'P 1'
#
loop_
_entity.id
_entity.type
_entity.pdbx_description
1 polymer ?
#
loop_
_entity_poly.entity_id
_entity_poly.type
_entity_poly.pdbx_seq_one_letter_code
_entity_poly.pdbx_strand_id
1 'polypeptide(L)'
;MLQNRLLVFGFQRSIIFAQALLVKLHMPSKPRDRLGEVYGRLTVVRASDRRTAAGNSYWWCRCSCGNEREVPSDSLSHRLRKKKNITECIECSREITTEAVCDKNDREENLRRKQALINRENLVGKVPDQWLKLPLTDAHAREIGVKKFFRGTYCLNGHLSPYRINGGCLACNRAE
;
A
#
# COMPACT_ATOMS: atom_id res chain seq x y z
N MET A 1 68.83 -58.64 -9.43
CA MET A 1 67.36 -58.80 -9.40
C MET A 1 66.73 -57.44 -9.14
N LEU A 2 65.80 -57.07 -10.01
CA LEU A 2 64.76 -56.04 -9.84
C LEU A 2 65.21 -54.63 -9.45
N GLN A 3 65.48 -53.86 -10.51
CA GLN A 3 65.31 -52.41 -10.57
C GLN A 3 63.91 -52.02 -10.07
N ASN A 4 63.80 -50.97 -9.26
CA ASN A 4 62.51 -50.27 -9.13
C ASN A 4 62.68 -48.76 -8.94
N ARG A 5 62.30 -48.06 -10.02
CA ARG A 5 61.67 -46.75 -10.12
C ARG A 5 62.40 -45.51 -9.61
N LEU A 6 63.03 -44.84 -10.57
CA LEU A 6 63.21 -43.39 -10.59
C LEU A 6 61.86 -42.66 -10.62
N LEU A 7 61.81 -41.58 -9.84
CA LEU A 7 60.95 -40.41 -10.00
C LEU A 7 61.02 -39.86 -11.42
N VAL A 8 59.88 -39.55 -12.04
CA VAL A 8 59.61 -38.31 -12.81
C VAL A 8 58.11 -38.32 -13.15
N PHE A 9 57.33 -37.32 -12.74
CA PHE A 9 56.26 -36.77 -13.59
C PHE A 9 56.10 -35.29 -13.29
N GLY A 10 56.88 -34.50 -14.04
CA GLY A 10 56.70 -33.07 -14.18
C GLY A 10 55.55 -32.73 -15.12
N PHE A 11 54.92 -31.62 -14.82
CA PHE A 11 54.03 -30.81 -15.66
C PHE A 11 54.46 -30.75 -17.12
N GLN A 12 53.52 -30.90 -18.07
CA GLN A 12 53.36 -29.93 -19.17
C GLN A 12 52.05 -30.10 -19.98
N ARG A 13 51.32 -28.98 -20.04
CA ARG A 13 50.63 -28.39 -21.21
C ARG A 13 49.40 -29.07 -21.83
N SER A 14 48.25 -28.51 -21.43
CA SER A 14 47.29 -27.79 -22.30
C SER A 14 46.83 -28.46 -23.60
N ILE A 15 45.58 -28.95 -23.65
CA ILE A 15 44.70 -28.82 -24.82
C ILE A 15 43.26 -28.52 -24.33
N ILE A 16 42.91 -27.23 -24.45
CA ILE A 16 41.62 -26.65 -24.85
C ILE A 16 40.36 -27.01 -24.02
N PHE A 17 39.94 -26.00 -23.25
CA PHE A 17 38.57 -25.80 -22.77
C PHE A 17 37.53 -26.01 -23.88
N ALA A 18 36.70 -27.06 -23.76
CA ALA A 18 35.41 -27.13 -24.43
C ALA A 18 34.32 -26.94 -23.37
N GLN A 19 34.13 -25.69 -22.95
CA GLN A 19 33.01 -25.30 -22.11
C GLN A 19 31.82 -24.94 -23.00
N ALA A 20 30.66 -25.46 -22.63
CA ALA A 20 29.33 -24.98 -22.97
C ALA A 20 28.83 -25.16 -24.43
N LEU A 21 28.05 -26.23 -24.65
CA LEU A 21 26.84 -26.10 -25.48
C LEU A 21 25.80 -27.20 -25.14
N LEU A 22 25.26 -27.17 -23.92
CA LEU A 22 23.92 -27.71 -23.67
C LEU A 22 22.98 -26.52 -23.57
N VAL A 23 22.59 -25.99 -24.73
CA VAL A 23 21.39 -25.17 -24.85
C VAL A 23 20.26 -26.02 -24.28
N LYS A 24 19.82 -25.70 -23.06
CA LYS A 24 18.55 -26.20 -22.55
C LYS A 24 17.49 -25.75 -23.55
N LEU A 25 17.06 -26.65 -24.42
CA LEU A 25 15.88 -26.46 -25.25
C LEU A 25 14.70 -26.34 -24.29
N HIS A 26 14.45 -25.12 -23.84
CA HIS A 26 13.24 -24.77 -23.13
C HIS A 26 12.14 -24.82 -24.20
N MET A 27 11.50 -25.99 -24.34
CA MET A 27 10.29 -26.08 -25.14
C MET A 27 9.34 -25.00 -24.62
N PRO A 28 8.95 -24.00 -25.43
CA PRO A 28 8.02 -23.00 -24.96
C PRO A 28 6.73 -23.73 -24.64
N SER A 29 6.35 -23.75 -23.36
CA SER A 29 5.04 -24.23 -22.95
C SER A 29 3.99 -23.49 -23.79
N LYS A 30 3.02 -24.22 -24.37
CA LYS A 30 1.94 -23.63 -25.14
C LYS A 30 1.39 -22.40 -24.40
N PRO A 31 1.24 -21.23 -25.06
CA PRO A 31 0.68 -20.06 -24.42
C PRO A 31 -0.66 -20.41 -23.81
N ARG A 32 -0.78 -20.27 -22.48
CA ARG A 32 -2.04 -20.52 -21.78
C ARG A 32 -3.06 -19.49 -22.26
N ASP A 33 -4.10 -19.97 -22.91
CA ASP A 33 -5.28 -19.17 -23.19
C ASP A 33 -6.05 -18.92 -21.89
N ARG A 34 -6.49 -17.67 -21.69
CA ARG A 34 -7.18 -17.21 -20.49
C ARG A 34 -8.52 -16.56 -20.80
N LEU A 35 -8.98 -16.60 -22.05
CA LEU A 35 -10.28 -16.05 -22.42
C LEU A 35 -11.40 -16.61 -21.53
N GLY A 36 -12.25 -15.72 -21.01
CA GLY A 36 -13.36 -16.07 -20.13
C GLY A 36 -12.99 -16.32 -18.66
N GLU A 37 -11.70 -16.38 -18.30
CA GLU A 37 -11.30 -16.55 -16.90
C GLU A 37 -11.66 -15.29 -16.07
N VAL A 38 -12.04 -15.50 -14.80
CA VAL A 38 -12.48 -14.43 -13.89
C VAL A 38 -11.48 -14.26 -12.74
N TYR A 39 -11.06 -13.02 -12.48
CA TYR A 39 -10.13 -12.63 -11.43
C TYR A 39 -10.73 -11.49 -10.60
N GLY A 40 -11.36 -11.83 -9.47
CA GLY A 40 -12.12 -10.85 -8.69
C GLY A 40 -13.31 -10.33 -9.49
N ARG A 41 -13.29 -9.04 -9.83
CA ARG A 41 -14.30 -8.35 -10.64
C ARG A 41 -13.97 -8.34 -12.15
N LEU A 42 -12.80 -8.84 -12.54
CA LEU A 42 -12.33 -8.81 -13.94
C LEU A 42 -12.63 -10.13 -14.65
N THR A 43 -13.19 -10.04 -15.86
CA THR A 43 -13.33 -11.17 -16.80
C THR A 43 -12.43 -10.92 -18.00
N VAL A 44 -11.59 -11.89 -18.36
CA VAL A 44 -10.70 -11.77 -19.53
C VAL A 44 -11.54 -11.84 -20.82
N VAL A 45 -11.44 -10.82 -21.67
CA VAL A 45 -12.25 -10.71 -22.90
C VAL A 45 -11.44 -10.86 -24.19
N ARG A 46 -10.15 -10.48 -24.20
CA ARG A 46 -9.26 -10.67 -25.36
C ARG A 46 -7.79 -10.66 -24.98
N ALA A 47 -6.95 -11.29 -25.80
CA ALA A 47 -5.51 -11.15 -25.73
C ALA A 47 -5.08 -9.73 -26.17
N SER A 48 -3.95 -9.26 -25.66
CA SER A 48 -3.29 -8.05 -26.15
C SER A 48 -2.01 -8.39 -26.91
N ASP A 49 -1.65 -7.52 -27.84
CA ASP A 49 -0.39 -7.60 -28.59
C ASP A 49 0.82 -7.21 -27.71
N ARG A 50 0.57 -6.56 -26.56
CA ARG A 50 1.64 -6.15 -25.63
C ARG A 50 2.21 -7.34 -24.86
N ARG A 51 3.51 -7.26 -24.61
CA ARG A 51 4.28 -8.20 -23.78
C ARG A 51 5.09 -7.45 -22.73
N THR A 52 5.34 -8.08 -21.59
CA THR A 52 6.29 -7.55 -20.61
C THR A 52 7.73 -7.78 -21.09
N ALA A 53 8.71 -7.10 -20.51
CA ALA A 53 10.13 -7.35 -20.77
C ALA A 53 10.55 -8.81 -20.49
N ALA A 54 9.84 -9.49 -19.59
CA ALA A 54 10.04 -10.91 -19.27
C ALA A 54 9.26 -11.87 -20.21
N GLY A 55 8.57 -11.36 -21.23
CA GLY A 55 7.83 -12.15 -22.22
C GLY A 55 6.38 -12.50 -21.87
N ASN A 56 5.84 -12.03 -20.74
CA ASN A 56 4.47 -12.35 -20.32
C ASN A 56 3.44 -11.61 -21.19
N SER A 57 2.38 -12.32 -21.59
CA SER A 57 1.22 -11.72 -22.30
C SER A 57 0.46 -10.72 -21.44
N TYR A 58 -0.07 -9.68 -22.08
CA TYR A 58 -1.13 -8.85 -21.52
C TYR A 58 -2.50 -9.34 -21.99
N TRP A 59 -3.50 -9.08 -21.15
CA TRP A 59 -4.88 -9.46 -21.37
C TRP A 59 -5.79 -8.26 -21.12
N TRP A 60 -6.71 -8.01 -22.06
CA TRP A 60 -7.81 -7.09 -21.83
C TRP A 60 -8.87 -7.78 -20.99
N CYS A 61 -9.23 -7.14 -19.89
CA CYS A 61 -10.22 -7.63 -18.97
C CYS A 61 -11.34 -6.61 -18.82
N ARG A 62 -12.59 -7.08 -18.79
CA ARG A 62 -13.78 -6.29 -18.49
C ARG A 62 -14.13 -6.44 -17.02
N CYS A 63 -14.27 -5.31 -16.34
CA CYS A 63 -14.68 -5.25 -14.94
C CYS A 63 -16.20 -5.37 -14.84
N SER A 64 -16.71 -5.83 -13.69
CA SER A 64 -18.15 -5.91 -13.41
C SER A 64 -18.87 -4.56 -13.46
N CYS A 65 -18.15 -3.44 -13.33
CA CYS A 65 -18.70 -2.09 -13.53
C CYS A 65 -18.82 -1.69 -15.02
N GLY A 66 -18.33 -2.52 -15.95
CA GLY A 66 -18.35 -2.26 -17.40
C GLY A 66 -17.04 -1.73 -17.97
N ASN A 67 -16.18 -1.12 -17.16
CA ASN A 67 -14.88 -0.61 -17.61
C ASN A 67 -13.90 -1.73 -18.00
N GLU A 68 -13.02 -1.46 -18.95
CA GLU A 68 -11.95 -2.38 -19.35
C GLU A 68 -10.57 -1.94 -18.83
N ARG A 69 -9.69 -2.92 -18.62
CA ARG A 69 -8.30 -2.69 -18.26
C ARG A 69 -7.40 -3.74 -18.89
N GLU A 70 -6.25 -3.30 -19.37
CA GLU A 70 -5.19 -4.18 -19.80
C GLU A 70 -4.31 -4.61 -18.60
N VAL A 71 -4.12 -5.92 -18.44
CA VAL A 71 -3.47 -6.52 -17.25
C VAL A 71 -2.42 -7.54 -17.67
N PRO A 72 -1.21 -7.53 -17.09
CA PRO A 72 -0.20 -8.55 -17.38
C PRO A 72 -0.59 -9.90 -16.73
N SER A 73 -0.31 -11.00 -17.45
CA SER A 73 -0.62 -12.38 -17.06
C SER A 73 -0.07 -12.78 -15.68
N ASP A 74 1.03 -12.17 -15.24
CA ASP A 74 1.66 -12.41 -13.94
C ASP A 74 0.85 -11.88 -12.74
N SER A 75 -0.07 -10.93 -13.00
CA SER A 75 -0.89 -10.23 -12.01
C SER A 75 -2.34 -10.74 -11.99
N LEU A 76 -2.70 -11.62 -12.94
CA LEU A 76 -3.96 -12.38 -12.95
C LEU A 76 -3.70 -13.73 -12.27
N SER A 77 -3.93 -13.80 -10.97
CA SER A 77 -3.72 -15.00 -10.15
C SER A 77 -4.76 -15.06 -9.04
N HIS A 78 -5.29 -16.26 -8.76
CA HIS A 78 -6.12 -16.50 -7.58
C HIS A 78 -5.29 -16.67 -6.30
N ARG A 79 -4.03 -17.08 -6.44
CA ARG A 79 -3.11 -17.19 -5.31
C ARG A 79 -2.54 -15.83 -4.97
N LEU A 80 -2.43 -15.55 -3.67
CA LEU A 80 -1.67 -14.41 -3.15
C LEU A 80 -0.21 -14.53 -3.58
N ARG A 81 0.34 -13.44 -4.11
CA ARG A 81 1.73 -13.33 -4.54
C ARG A 81 2.36 -12.12 -3.86
N LYS A 82 3.69 -12.04 -3.90
CA LYS A 82 4.44 -10.87 -3.42
C LYS A 82 3.97 -9.58 -4.11
N LYS A 83 3.68 -9.66 -5.41
CA LYS A 83 3.07 -8.59 -6.20
C LYS A 83 1.55 -8.67 -6.08
N LYS A 84 0.90 -7.51 -5.88
CA LYS A 84 -0.57 -7.42 -5.79
C LYS A 84 -1.22 -7.95 -7.07
N ASN A 85 -2.18 -8.86 -6.91
CA ASN A 85 -3.02 -9.31 -8.01
C ASN A 85 -3.96 -8.18 -8.42
N ILE A 86 -4.20 -8.04 -9.72
CA ILE A 86 -5.15 -7.05 -10.23
C ILE A 86 -6.50 -7.76 -10.34
N THR A 87 -7.45 -7.29 -9.55
CA THR A 87 -8.78 -7.92 -9.39
C THR A 87 -9.91 -6.99 -9.82
N GLU A 88 -9.61 -5.77 -10.28
CA GLU A 88 -10.59 -4.76 -10.65
C GLU A 88 -10.00 -3.74 -11.65
N CYS A 89 -10.87 -2.95 -12.29
CA CYS A 89 -10.42 -1.83 -13.12
C CYS A 89 -9.75 -0.73 -12.27
N ILE A 90 -9.08 0.21 -12.93
CA ILE A 90 -8.36 1.29 -12.25
C ILE A 90 -9.30 2.15 -11.40
N GLU A 91 -10.50 2.44 -11.91
CA GLU A 91 -11.51 3.26 -11.23
C GLU A 91 -12.02 2.58 -9.95
N CYS A 92 -12.53 1.35 -10.05
CA CYS A 92 -12.96 0.60 -8.85
C CYS A 92 -11.83 0.42 -7.84
N SER A 93 -10.58 0.24 -8.29
CA SER A 93 -9.44 0.13 -7.37
C SER A 93 -9.23 1.43 -6.58
N ARG A 94 -9.39 2.59 -7.25
CA ARG A 94 -9.31 3.91 -6.61
C ARG A 94 -10.46 4.14 -5.65
N GLU A 95 -11.69 3.82 -6.05
CA GLU A 95 -12.89 3.95 -5.21
C GLU A 95 -12.72 3.16 -3.91
N ILE A 96 -12.40 1.87 -4.00
CA ILE A 96 -12.16 1.01 -2.83
C ILE A 96 -11.07 1.58 -1.92
N THR A 97 -10.00 2.13 -2.52
CA THR A 97 -8.91 2.75 -1.74
C THR A 97 -9.40 4.00 -1.01
N THR A 98 -10.16 4.86 -1.69
CA THR A 98 -10.75 6.07 -1.11
C THR A 98 -11.72 5.73 0.02
N GLU A 99 -12.64 4.78 -0.22
CA GLU A 99 -13.58 4.29 0.79
C GLU A 99 -12.85 3.78 2.03
N ALA A 100 -11.80 2.97 1.86
CA ALA A 100 -11.00 2.48 2.98
C ALA A 100 -10.30 3.60 3.77
N VAL A 101 -9.86 4.67 3.11
CA VAL A 101 -9.27 5.85 3.77
C VAL A 101 -10.34 6.62 4.53
N CYS A 102 -11.51 6.86 3.94
CA CYS A 102 -12.64 7.51 4.59
C CYS A 102 -13.07 6.74 5.85
N ASP A 103 -13.29 5.43 5.73
CA ASP A 103 -13.62 4.54 6.84
C ASP A 103 -12.61 4.63 8.00
N LYS A 104 -11.32 4.64 7.66
CA LYS A 104 -10.26 4.78 8.66
C LYS A 104 -10.34 6.15 9.35
N ASN A 105 -10.48 7.22 8.59
CA ASN A 105 -10.58 8.58 9.13
C ASN A 105 -11.79 8.73 10.05
N ASP A 106 -12.94 8.13 9.70
CA ASP A 106 -14.17 8.17 10.50
C ASP A 106 -13.99 7.41 11.82
N ARG A 107 -13.35 6.22 11.78
CA ARG A 107 -13.02 5.46 13.00
C ARG A 107 -12.09 6.25 13.91
N GLU A 108 -11.03 6.84 13.35
CA GLU A 108 -10.09 7.67 14.10
C GLU A 108 -10.77 8.92 14.67
N GLU A 109 -11.67 9.55 13.92
CA GLU A 109 -12.43 10.71 14.39
C GLU A 109 -13.37 10.35 15.55
N ASN A 110 -14.07 9.23 15.46
CA ASN A 110 -14.89 8.72 16.56
C ASN A 110 -14.07 8.49 17.83
N LEU A 111 -12.85 7.94 17.71
CA LEU A 111 -11.94 7.77 18.84
C LEU A 111 -11.48 9.12 19.40
N ARG A 112 -11.15 10.10 18.54
CA ARG A 112 -10.76 11.45 18.97
C ARG A 112 -11.89 12.17 19.72
N ARG A 113 -13.14 12.00 19.31
CA ARG A 113 -14.31 12.55 20.02
C ARG A 113 -14.51 11.92 21.39
N LYS A 114 -14.42 10.59 21.49
CA LYS A 114 -14.49 9.86 22.76
C LYS A 114 -13.38 10.33 23.71
N GLN A 115 -12.15 10.41 23.23
CA GLN A 115 -11.02 10.89 24.03
C GLN A 115 -11.21 12.35 24.49
N ALA A 116 -11.74 13.22 23.64
CA ALA A 116 -12.02 14.61 24.00
C ALA A 116 -13.06 14.74 25.12
N LEU A 117 -14.09 13.88 25.13
CA LEU A 117 -15.06 13.82 26.24
C LEU A 117 -14.39 13.42 27.55
N ILE A 118 -13.61 12.33 27.54
CA ILE A 118 -12.87 11.84 28.72
C ILE A 118 -11.91 12.92 29.25
N ASN A 119 -11.20 13.61 28.36
CA ASN A 119 -10.30 14.69 28.75
C ASN A 119 -11.07 15.85 29.41
N ARG A 120 -12.24 16.20 28.86
CA ARG A 120 -13.07 17.30 29.36
C ARG A 120 -13.69 17.03 30.72
N GLU A 121 -14.03 15.78 31.04
CA GLU A 121 -14.53 15.40 32.37
C GLU A 121 -13.54 15.82 33.47
N ASN A 122 -12.25 15.65 33.24
CA ASN A 122 -11.20 16.03 34.18
C ASN A 122 -10.95 17.54 34.28
N LEU A 123 -11.60 18.34 33.42
CA LEU A 123 -11.45 19.79 33.32
C LEU A 123 -12.68 20.57 33.80
N VAL A 124 -13.76 19.88 34.19
CA VAL A 124 -14.94 20.53 34.79
C VAL A 124 -14.52 21.34 36.02
N GLY A 125 -14.92 22.61 36.07
CA GLY A 125 -14.52 23.56 37.12
C GLY A 125 -13.08 24.09 37.02
N LYS A 126 -12.24 23.54 36.12
CA LYS A 126 -10.85 24.00 35.89
C LYS A 126 -10.70 24.90 34.66
N VAL A 127 -11.68 24.87 33.76
CA VAL A 127 -11.73 25.70 32.55
C VAL A 127 -13.10 26.38 32.44
N PRO A 128 -13.22 27.48 31.67
CA PRO A 128 -14.52 28.11 31.44
C PRO A 128 -15.52 27.13 30.82
N ASP A 129 -16.75 27.10 31.34
CA ASP A 129 -17.82 26.20 30.88
C ASP A 129 -18.11 26.35 29.38
N GLN A 130 -17.94 27.55 28.84
CA GLN A 130 -18.09 27.81 27.40
C GLN A 130 -17.15 26.94 26.55
N TRP A 131 -15.96 26.58 27.05
CA TRP A 131 -15.03 25.72 26.32
C TRP A 131 -15.53 24.28 26.26
N LEU A 132 -16.18 23.80 27.33
CA LEU A 132 -16.75 22.46 27.40
C LEU A 132 -17.98 22.29 26.49
N LYS A 133 -18.57 23.40 26.03
CA LYS A 133 -19.68 23.43 25.06
C LYS A 133 -19.22 23.51 23.59
N LEU A 134 -17.93 23.72 23.33
CA LEU A 134 -17.40 23.76 21.97
C LEU A 134 -17.42 22.38 21.30
N PRO A 135 -17.35 22.30 19.95
CA PRO A 135 -17.08 21.04 19.26
C PRO A 135 -15.84 20.33 19.80
N LEU A 136 -15.89 19.00 19.77
CA LEU A 136 -14.90 18.11 20.40
C LEU A 136 -13.55 18.14 19.67
N THR A 137 -13.57 18.21 18.35
CA THR A 137 -12.42 18.08 17.45
C THR A 137 -12.47 19.15 16.35
N ASP A 138 -11.41 19.24 15.55
CA ASP A 138 -11.40 20.13 14.38
C ASP A 138 -12.39 19.66 13.29
N ALA A 139 -12.49 18.34 13.07
CA ALA A 139 -13.46 17.77 12.13
C ALA A 139 -14.90 18.07 12.56
N HIS A 140 -15.23 17.87 13.84
CA HIS A 140 -16.54 18.21 14.39
C HIS A 140 -16.85 19.72 14.25
N ALA A 141 -15.86 20.59 14.44
CA ALA A 141 -16.03 22.03 14.20
C ALA A 141 -16.31 22.34 12.73
N ARG A 142 -15.59 21.72 11.78
CA ARG A 142 -15.84 21.88 10.34
C ARG A 142 -17.23 21.39 9.93
N GLU A 143 -17.70 20.27 10.47
CA GLU A 143 -19.04 19.72 10.21
C GLU A 143 -20.16 20.71 10.61
N ILE A 144 -19.98 21.43 11.73
CA ILE A 144 -20.95 22.42 12.22
C ILE A 144 -20.70 23.81 11.59
N GLY A 145 -19.65 23.97 10.77
CA GLY A 145 -19.32 25.25 10.13
C GLY A 145 -18.73 26.29 11.08
N VAL A 146 -18.15 25.87 12.21
CA VAL A 146 -17.50 26.76 13.19
C VAL A 146 -15.99 26.57 13.19
N LYS A 147 -15.25 27.59 13.62
CA LYS A 147 -13.76 27.55 13.65
C LYS A 147 -13.21 27.02 14.96
N LYS A 148 -13.89 27.29 16.08
CA LYS A 148 -13.40 26.94 17.43
C LYS A 148 -13.83 25.53 17.82
N PHE A 149 -12.93 24.80 18.46
CA PHE A 149 -13.16 23.49 19.07
C PHE A 149 -12.31 23.37 20.34
N PHE A 150 -12.56 22.39 21.20
CA PHE A 150 -11.76 22.18 22.41
C PHE A 150 -11.56 20.70 22.73
N ARG A 151 -10.38 20.14 22.48
CA ARG A 151 -10.13 18.70 22.74
C ARG A 151 -9.92 18.35 24.22
N GLY A 152 -9.72 19.35 25.08
CA GLY A 152 -9.27 19.12 26.46
C GLY A 152 -7.83 18.60 26.57
N THR A 153 -7.00 18.78 25.53
CA THR A 153 -5.59 18.37 25.55
C THR A 153 -4.66 19.55 25.76
N TYR A 154 -3.62 19.33 26.56
CA TYR A 154 -2.52 20.27 26.74
C TYR A 154 -1.65 20.33 25.47
N CYS A 155 -1.09 21.49 25.17
CA CYS A 155 0.00 21.59 24.19
C CYS A 155 1.33 21.10 24.79
N LEU A 156 2.40 21.05 23.99
CA LEU A 156 3.74 20.63 24.45
C LEU A 156 4.29 21.52 25.58
N ASN A 157 3.86 22.79 25.64
CA ASN A 157 4.24 23.74 26.68
C ASN A 157 3.26 23.75 27.87
N GLY A 158 2.34 22.77 27.96
CA GLY A 158 1.41 22.66 29.09
C GLY A 158 0.25 23.66 29.10
N HIS A 159 -0.01 24.38 28.01
CA HIS A 159 -1.17 25.27 27.92
C HIS A 159 -2.46 24.54 27.53
N LEU A 160 -3.58 24.96 28.11
CA LEU A 160 -4.93 24.65 27.63
C LEU A 160 -5.48 25.79 26.79
N SER A 161 -6.03 25.47 25.61
CA SER A 161 -6.66 26.47 24.76
C SER A 161 -7.80 25.84 23.95
N PRO A 162 -8.94 26.54 23.78
CA PRO A 162 -9.85 26.26 22.70
C PRO A 162 -9.11 26.63 21.42
N TYR A 163 -9.11 25.73 20.43
CA TYR A 163 -8.48 25.88 19.12
C TYR A 163 -6.93 25.80 19.11
N ARG A 164 -6.40 25.08 18.10
CA ARG A 164 -4.97 24.99 17.79
C ARG A 164 -4.69 25.72 16.48
N ILE A 165 -3.54 26.38 16.39
CA ILE A 165 -3.08 27.13 15.20
C ILE A 165 -1.76 26.51 14.75
N ASN A 166 -1.64 26.10 13.49
CA ASN A 166 -0.39 25.68 12.84
C ASN A 166 0.53 24.80 13.73
N GLY A 167 -0.02 23.76 14.36
CA GLY A 167 0.75 22.84 15.23
C GLY A 167 0.96 23.31 16.68
N GLY A 168 0.66 24.57 17.01
CA GLY A 168 0.68 25.14 18.36
C GLY A 168 -0.71 25.42 18.96
N CYS A 169 -0.75 26.10 20.10
CA CYS A 169 -2.00 26.59 20.70
C CYS A 169 -2.02 28.13 20.76
N LEU A 170 -3.22 28.72 20.90
CA LEU A 170 -3.39 30.17 20.94
C LEU A 170 -2.64 30.84 22.11
N ALA A 171 -2.41 30.11 23.21
CA ALA A 171 -1.61 30.60 24.32
C ALA A 171 -0.11 30.71 23.94
N CYS A 172 0.44 29.72 23.25
CA CYS A 172 1.83 29.80 22.76
C CYS A 172 2.02 30.97 21.79
N ASN A 173 1.08 31.17 20.87
CA ASN A 173 1.16 32.25 19.88
C ASN A 173 0.97 33.67 20.46
N ARG A 174 0.58 33.79 21.74
CA ARG A 174 0.43 35.08 22.44
C ARG A 174 1.55 35.33 23.44
N ALA A 175 2.46 34.38 23.61
CA ALA A 175 3.59 34.44 24.55
C ALA A 175 4.90 34.83 23.85
N GLU A 176 4.84 35.24 22.57
CA GLU A 176 5.93 35.81 21.77
C GLU A 176 5.76 37.32 21.63
#